data_AF-A0AAJ6XVU5-F1
#
_entry.id   AF-A0AAJ6XVU5-F1
#
_cell.length_a   1.000
_cell.length_b   1.000
_cell.length_c   1.000
_cell.angle_alpha   90.00
_cell.angle_beta   90.00
_cell.angle_gamma   90.00
#
_symmetry.space_group_name_H-M   'P 1'
#
loop_
_entity.id
_entity.type
_entity.pdbx_description
1 polymer ?
#
loop_
_entity_poly.entity_id
_entity_poly.type
_entity_poly.pdbx_seq_one_letter_code
_entity_poly.pdbx_strand_id
1 'polypeptide(L)'
;MTEVVSNISPPPGSVATVSDAPPIHYMVKIELFSSLWKNAVETYESGVFEAGGYKWKLVLYPNGNKSNNVKDYISLYLLKFIALNC
;
A
#
# COMPACT_ATOMS: atom_id res chain seq x y z
N MET A 1 -8.50 8.16 15.63
CA MET A 1 -7.43 8.51 14.67
C MET A 1 -8.10 9.38 13.63
N THR A 2 -7.80 10.67 13.67
CA THR A 2 -8.61 11.75 13.09
C THR A 2 -8.62 11.65 11.56
N GLU A 3 -9.80 11.70 10.96
CA GLU A 3 -9.95 11.88 9.52
C GLU A 3 -9.41 13.26 9.13
N VAL A 4 -8.23 13.29 8.52
CA VAL A 4 -7.78 14.45 7.78
C VAL A 4 -8.33 14.27 6.37
N VAL A 5 -9.55 14.75 6.14
CA VAL A 5 -9.99 15.10 4.79
C VAL A 5 -9.02 16.18 4.33
N SER A 6 -8.02 15.79 3.55
CA SER A 6 -7.02 16.71 3.02
C SER A 6 -7.74 17.67 2.07
N ASN A 7 -8.07 18.86 2.58
CA ASN A 7 -8.48 20.01 1.79
C ASN A 7 -7.29 20.48 0.95
N ILE A 8 -7.00 19.77 -0.13
CA ILE A 8 -6.10 20.25 -1.18
C ILE A 8 -7.02 20.69 -2.32
N SER A 9 -7.20 22.01 -2.46
CA SER A 9 -7.84 22.57 -3.64
C SER A 9 -7.04 22.12 -4.87
N PRO A 10 -7.67 21.46 -5.86
CA PRO A 10 -6.99 21.12 -7.10
C PRO A 10 -6.53 22.41 -7.81
N PRO A 11 -5.40 22.39 -8.54
CA PRO A 11 -4.94 23.53 -9.31
C PRO A 11 -6.00 23.94 -10.35
N PRO A 12 -6.16 25.24 -10.62
CA PRO A 12 -7.18 25.74 -11.54
C PRO A 12 -7.00 25.11 -12.92
N GLY A 13 -7.97 24.29 -13.32
CA GLY A 13 -7.95 23.52 -14.57
C GLY A 13 -7.93 21.99 -14.41
N SER A 14 -7.80 21.47 -13.18
CA SER A 14 -7.96 20.03 -12.91
C SER A 14 -9.34 19.76 -12.29
N VAL A 15 -10.23 19.14 -13.05
CA VAL A 15 -11.51 18.63 -12.54
C VAL A 15 -11.20 17.35 -11.77
N ALA A 16 -11.14 17.44 -10.45
CA ALA A 16 -11.15 16.24 -9.61
C ALA A 16 -12.52 15.58 -9.77
N THR A 17 -12.58 14.45 -10.48
CA THR A 17 -13.79 13.64 -10.56
C THR A 17 -13.97 12.92 -9.23
N VAL A 18 -14.80 13.47 -8.36
CA VAL A 18 -15.26 12.77 -7.16
C VAL A 18 -16.28 11.74 -7.63
N SER A 19 -15.93 10.47 -7.55
CA SER A 19 -16.88 9.38 -7.82
C SER A 19 -17.79 9.21 -6.61
N ASP A 20 -19.09 9.07 -6.87
CA ASP A 20 -20.10 8.74 -5.85
C ASP A 20 -20.01 7.26 -5.40
N ALA A 21 -19.18 6.46 -6.10
CA ALA A 21 -18.92 5.08 -5.74
C ALA A 21 -17.81 4.99 -4.66
N PRO A 22 -17.92 4.04 -3.70
CA PRO A 22 -16.84 3.75 -2.77
C PRO A 22 -15.53 3.49 -3.53
N PRO A 23 -14.36 3.95 -3.03
CA PRO A 23 -13.09 3.72 -3.68
C PRO A 23 -12.87 2.23 -3.97
N ILE A 24 -12.88 1.87 -5.26
CA ILE A 24 -12.71 0.48 -5.70
C ILE A 24 -11.25 -0.01 -5.62
N HIS A 25 -10.31 0.90 -5.33
CA HIS A 25 -8.87 0.61 -5.34
C HIS A 25 -8.21 1.09 -4.05
N TYR A 26 -7.30 0.27 -3.53
CA TYR A 26 -6.40 0.63 -2.44
C TYR A 26 -5.07 1.08 -3.02
N MET A 27 -4.55 2.22 -2.57
CA MET A 27 -3.30 2.79 -3.06
C MET A 27 -2.27 2.93 -1.93
N VAL A 28 -1.04 2.49 -2.21
CA VAL A 28 0.13 2.70 -1.36
C VAL A 28 1.09 3.61 -2.10
N LYS A 29 1.47 4.72 -1.47
CA LYS A 29 2.48 5.65 -1.99
C LYS A 29 3.77 5.51 -1.18
N ILE A 30 4.89 5.26 -1.87
CA ILE A 30 6.22 5.16 -1.27
C ILE A 30 7.08 6.28 -1.85
N GLU A 31 7.39 7.29 -1.03
CA GLU A 31 8.08 8.49 -1.51
C GLU A 31 9.60 8.30 -1.59
N LEU A 32 10.19 7.49 -0.69
CA LEU A 32 11.64 7.30 -0.57
C LEU A 32 12.05 5.86 -0.87
N PHE A 33 11.60 5.34 -2.03
CA PHE A 33 11.87 3.93 -2.40
C PHE A 33 13.37 3.59 -2.44
N SER A 34 14.20 4.48 -2.98
CA SER A 34 15.66 4.28 -2.99
C SER A 34 16.25 4.10 -1.60
N SER A 35 15.67 4.76 -0.59
CA SER A 35 16.11 4.63 0.80
C SER A 35 15.68 3.30 1.39
N LEU A 36 14.47 2.80 1.09
CA LEU A 36 14.05 1.45 1.51
C LEU A 36 14.98 0.38 0.94
N TRP A 37 15.32 0.51 -0.35
CA TRP A 37 16.26 -0.39 -1.02
C TRP A 37 17.65 -0.36 -0.37
N LYS A 38 18.23 0.85 -0.19
CA LYS A 38 19.60 1.02 0.32
C LYS A 38 19.77 0.61 1.78
N ASN A 39 18.76 0.83 2.61
CA ASN A 39 18.81 0.46 4.03
C ASN A 39 18.52 -1.03 4.28
N ALA A 40 18.49 -1.85 3.21
CA ALA A 40 18.24 -3.29 3.28
C ALA A 40 16.97 -3.65 4.06
N VAL A 41 15.93 -2.81 3.96
CA VAL A 41 14.61 -3.12 4.53
C VAL A 41 14.10 -4.40 3.86
N GLU A 42 13.91 -5.45 4.63
CA GLU A 42 13.48 -6.74 4.10
C GLU A 42 12.08 -6.65 3.49
N THR A 43 11.16 -5.99 4.20
CA THR A 43 9.76 -5.83 3.79
C THR A 43 9.16 -4.50 4.22
N TYR A 44 8.22 -4.00 3.42
CA TYR A 44 7.28 -2.95 3.79
C TYR A 44 5.85 -3.54 3.79
N GLU A 45 5.11 -3.33 4.88
CA GLU A 45 3.69 -3.68 4.95
C GLU A 45 2.80 -2.44 4.86
N SER A 46 1.71 -2.53 4.10
CA SER A 46 0.67 -1.51 4.10
C SER A 46 -0.22 -1.57 5.35
N GLY A 47 -1.11 -0.58 5.47
CA GLY A 47 -2.27 -0.70 6.35
C GLY A 47 -3.21 -1.83 5.88
N VAL A 48 -4.11 -2.25 6.77
CA VAL A 48 -5.16 -3.22 6.44
C VAL A 48 -6.24 -2.52 5.62
N PHE A 49 -6.69 -3.15 4.54
CA PHE A 49 -7.80 -2.67 3.71
C PHE A 49 -8.78 -3.80 3.39
N GLU A 50 -10.01 -3.45 3.05
CA GLU A 50 -11.06 -4.43 2.74
C GLU A 50 -11.34 -4.47 1.23
N ALA A 51 -11.37 -5.68 0.66
CA ALA A 51 -11.75 -5.89 -0.74
C ALA A 51 -12.32 -7.30 -0.91
N GLY A 52 -13.41 -7.44 -1.66
CA GLY A 52 -14.04 -8.74 -1.92
C GLY A 52 -14.48 -9.50 -0.67
N GLY A 53 -14.85 -8.78 0.41
CA GLY A 53 -15.27 -9.39 1.68
C GLY A 53 -14.13 -9.91 2.56
N TYR A 54 -12.88 -9.61 2.23
CA TYR A 54 -11.71 -9.98 3.03
C TYR A 54 -10.89 -8.76 3.44
N LYS A 55 -10.20 -8.89 4.58
CA LYS A 55 -9.18 -7.95 5.03
C LYS A 55 -7.83 -8.35 4.45
N TRP A 56 -7.12 -7.39 3.89
CA TRP A 56 -5.87 -7.58 3.17
C TRP A 56 -4.79 -6.63 3.68
N LYS A 57 -3.53 -7.02 3.46
CA LYS A 57 -2.36 -6.16 3.50
C LYS A 57 -1.54 -6.38 2.23
N LEU A 58 -0.89 -5.33 1.74
CA LEU A 58 0.17 -5.46 0.75
C LEU A 58 1.50 -5.66 1.49
N VAL A 59 2.29 -6.64 1.04
CA VAL A 59 3.64 -6.91 1.54
C VAL A 59 4.61 -6.76 0.38
N LEU A 60 5.45 -5.74 0.46
CA LEU A 60 6.44 -5.37 -0.55
C LEU A 60 7.83 -5.79 -0.08
N TYR A 61 8.56 -6.51 -0.92
CA TYR A 61 9.99 -6.81 -0.75
C TYR A 61 10.75 -5.95 -1.77
N PRO A 62 11.41 -4.87 -1.34
CA PRO A 62 12.10 -3.96 -2.26
C PRO A 62 13.17 -4.68 -3.09
N ASN A 63 13.94 -5.59 -2.47
CA ASN A 63 15.02 -6.36 -3.10
C ASN A 63 14.73 -7.86 -3.20
N GLY A 64 13.47 -8.19 -3.50
CA GLY A 64 13.04 -9.55 -3.75
C GLY A 64 12.79 -10.35 -2.48
N ASN A 65 11.89 -11.32 -2.59
CA ASN A 65 11.63 -12.24 -1.50
C ASN A 65 12.72 -13.33 -1.42
N LYS A 66 13.69 -13.10 -0.53
CA LYS A 66 14.82 -14.00 -0.31
C LYS A 66 14.40 -15.40 0.14
N SER A 67 13.30 -15.55 0.88
CA SER A 67 12.83 -16.88 1.31
C SER A 67 12.32 -17.72 0.14
N ASN A 68 11.90 -17.06 -0.94
CA ASN A 68 11.52 -17.68 -2.21
C ASN A 68 12.66 -17.65 -3.25
N ASN A 69 13.90 -17.41 -2.83
CA ASN A 69 15.08 -17.30 -3.69
C ASN A 69 14.97 -16.22 -4.79
N VAL A 70 14.14 -15.19 -4.59
CA VAL A 70 14.04 -14.05 -5.51
C VAL A 70 15.00 -12.94 -5.07
N LYS A 71 15.78 -12.41 -6.02
CA LYS A 71 16.77 -11.34 -5.82
C LYS A 71 16.69 -10.36 -6.97
N ASP A 72 17.12 -9.12 -6.75
CA ASP A 72 17.29 -8.08 -7.78
C ASP A 72 15.98 -7.63 -8.49
N TYR A 73 14.84 -8.13 -8.04
CA TYR A 73 13.50 -7.74 -8.49
C TYR A 73 12.65 -7.30 -7.30
N ILE A 74 11.71 -6.40 -7.55
CA ILE A 74 10.67 -6.09 -6.56
C ILE A 74 9.69 -7.27 -6.49
N SER A 75 9.39 -7.76 -5.29
CA SER A 75 8.29 -8.72 -5.08
C SER A 75 7.17 -8.05 -4.30
N LEU A 76 5.92 -8.27 -4.73
CA LEU A 76 4.73 -7.73 -4.08
C LEU A 76 3.71 -8.85 -3.86
N TYR A 77 3.18 -8.95 -2.65
CA TYR A 77 2.22 -9.96 -2.26
C TYR A 77 0.97 -9.34 -1.65
N LEU A 78 -0.15 -10.04 -1.82
CA LEU A 78 -1.39 -9.77 -1.12
C LEU A 78 -1.54 -10.80 0.00
N LEU A 79 -1.58 -10.32 1.25
CA LEU A 79 -1.70 -11.16 2.43
C LEU A 79 -3.08 -10.98 3.06
N LYS A 80 -3.80 -12.08 3.25
CA LYS A 80 -5.08 -12.06 3.97
C LYS A 80 -4.82 -11.80 5.45
N PHE A 81 -5.33 -10.68 5.94
CA PHE A 81 -5.20 -10.29 7.35
C PHE A 81 -6.31 -10.97 8.16
N ILE A 82 -5.90 -11.74 9.17
CA ILE A 82 -6.79 -12.34 10.16
C ILE A 82 -6.41 -11.71 11.50
N ALA A 83 -7.36 -11.03 12.13
CA ALA A 83 -7.20 -10.63 13.53
C ALA A 83 -7.22 -11.92 14.36
N LEU A 84 -6.09 -12.27 14.97
CA LEU A 84 -6.07 -13.31 15.98
C LEU A 84 -6.79 -12.73 17.20
N ASN A 85 -8.00 -13.21 17.46
CA ASN A 85 -8.69 -12.94 18.71
C ASN A 85 -7.99 -13.78 19.78
N CYS A 86 -7.21 -13.14 20.64
CA CYS A 86 -6.75 -13.73 21.90
C CYS A 86 -7.92 -13.84 22.88
#